data_AF-A0A1X2HXL3-F1
#
_entry.id   AF-A0A1X2HXL3-F1
#
_cell.length_a   1.000
_cell.length_b   1.000
_cell.length_c   1.000
_cell.angle_alpha   90.00
_cell.angle_beta   90.00
_cell.angle_gamma   90.00
#
_symmetry.space_group_name_H-M   'P 1'
#
loop_
_entity.id
_entity.type
_entity.pdbx_description
1 polymer ?
#
loop_
_entity_poly.entity_id
_entity_poly.type
_entity_poly.pdbx_seq_one_letter_code
_entity_poly.pdbx_strand_id
1 'polypeptide(L)'
;MHWKPVLTFQMHGFHIIFFLACLRHDGNYETQELAQHTFPRSLEELVTFVSLKNMRKIMTVSDSFRRLCRPVRDAHRFQEKRHHTHPSIYFLVDSTKSRRGRFCALRFD
;
A
#
# COMPACT_ATOMS: atom_id res chain seq x y z
N MET A 1 -2.14 6.01 -22.85
CA MET A 1 -2.27 5.09 -21.70
C MET A 1 -2.42 5.91 -20.42
N HIS A 2 -3.51 5.70 -19.67
CA HIS A 2 -3.68 6.35 -18.35
C HIS A 2 -3.18 5.40 -17.26
N TRP A 3 -2.04 5.74 -16.68
CA TRP A 3 -1.49 5.10 -15.49
C TRP A 3 -2.47 5.25 -14.32
N LYS A 4 -2.86 4.15 -13.68
CA LYS A 4 -3.73 4.17 -12.51
C LYS A 4 -2.89 3.77 -11.29
N PRO A 5 -2.48 4.71 -10.45
CA PRO A 5 -1.81 4.38 -9.20
C PRO A 5 -2.78 3.64 -8.28
N VAL A 6 -2.24 2.69 -7.53
CA VAL A 6 -2.94 1.92 -6.50
C VAL A 6 -2.30 2.25 -5.16
N LEU A 7 -3.12 2.52 -4.15
CA LEU A 7 -2.64 2.63 -2.77
C LEU A 7 -2.38 1.23 -2.24
N THR A 8 -1.15 0.96 -1.81
CA THR A 8 -0.74 -0.29 -1.18
C THR A 8 -0.14 -0.02 0.19
N PHE A 9 -0.04 -1.05 1.03
CA PHE A 9 0.61 -0.92 2.33
C PHE A 9 1.31 -2.23 2.70
N GLN A 10 2.35 -2.12 3.53
CA GLN A 10 3.03 -3.25 4.15
C GLN A 10 2.91 -3.12 5.66
N MET A 11 2.57 -4.23 6.33
CA MET A 11 2.48 -4.28 7.79
C MET A 11 3.53 -5.23 8.37
N HIS A 12 4.21 -4.79 9.42
CA HIS A 12 5.07 -5.62 10.26
C HIS A 12 4.73 -5.35 11.73
N GLY A 13 3.94 -6.24 12.33
CA GLY A 13 3.34 -6.00 13.64
C GLY A 13 2.48 -4.73 13.61
N PHE A 14 2.81 -3.76 14.46
CA PHE A 14 2.12 -2.46 14.53
C PHE A 14 2.71 -1.41 13.58
N HIS A 15 3.82 -1.72 12.89
CA HIS A 15 4.42 -0.82 11.92
C HIS A 15 3.78 -0.99 10.55
N ILE A 16 3.24 0.09 9.98
CA ILE A 16 2.63 0.13 8.66
C ILE A 16 3.34 1.18 7.80
N ILE A 17 3.69 0.79 6.57
CA ILE A 17 4.21 1.68 5.53
C ILE A 17 3.22 1.70 4.38
N PHE A 18 2.80 2.89 3.96
CA PHE A 18 1.88 3.13 2.85
C PHE A 18 2.66 3.56 1.61
N PHE A 19 2.26 3.05 0.45
CA PHE A 19 2.89 3.35 -0.83
C PHE A 19 1.85 3.69 -1.90
N LEU A 20 2.22 4.51 -2.86
CA LEU A 20 1.59 4.53 -4.17
C LEU A 20 2.36 3.60 -5.10
N ALA A 21 1.69 2.57 -5.60
CA ALA A 21 2.23 1.65 -6.58
C ALA A 21 1.66 1.95 -7.96
N CYS A 22 2.51 1.97 -8.99
CA CYS A 22 2.10 2.10 -10.37
C CYS A 22 2.73 0.98 -11.20
N LEU A 23 1.90 0.20 -11.90
CA LEU A 23 2.38 -0.75 -12.90
C LEU A 23 2.88 0.04 -14.11
N ARG A 24 4.12 -0.19 -14.52
CA ARG A 24 4.74 0.36 -15.72
C ARG A 24 4.44 -0.51 -16.95
N HIS A 25 4.77 0.01 -18.13
CA HIS A 25 4.53 -0.66 -19.42
C HIS A 25 5.42 -1.88 -19.62
N ASP A 26 6.56 -1.91 -18.93
CA ASP A 26 7.53 -3.01 -18.92
C ASP A 26 7.15 -4.12 -17.92
N GLY A 27 5.96 -4.04 -17.29
CA GLY A 27 5.48 -5.03 -16.32
C GLY A 27 6.01 -4.84 -14.90
N ASN A 28 6.86 -3.84 -14.65
CA ASN A 28 7.40 -3.58 -13.32
C ASN A 28 6.50 -2.64 -12.50
N TYR A 29 6.37 -2.88 -11.20
CA TYR A 29 5.75 -1.91 -10.29
C TYR A 29 6.79 -0.92 -9.77
N GLU A 30 6.55 0.37 -10.00
CA GLU A 30 7.21 1.45 -9.27
C GLU A 30 6.40 1.79 -8.02
N THR A 31 7.08 1.91 -6.88
CA THR A 31 6.45 2.23 -5.60
C THR A 31 7.06 3.49 -5.02
N GLN A 32 6.20 4.38 -4.49
CA GLN A 32 6.59 5.59 -3.79
C GLN A 32 6.02 5.54 -2.37
N GLU A 33 6.89 5.61 -1.34
CA GLU A 33 6.44 5.70 0.04
C GLU A 33 5.67 7.01 0.27
N LEU A 34 4.46 6.91 0.81
CA LEU A 34 3.63 8.04 1.21
C LEU A 34 3.83 8.40 2.68
N ALA A 35 3.78 7.39 3.54
CA ALA A 35 3.87 7.57 4.97
C ALA A 35 4.20 6.24 5.64
N GLN A 36 4.86 6.34 6.80
CA GLN A 36 5.04 5.22 7.72
C GLN A 36 4.53 5.61 9.11
N HIS A 37 3.92 4.64 9.78
CA HIS A 37 3.33 4.74 11.10
C HIS A 37 3.59 3.50 11.94
N THR A 38 3.84 3.72 13.23
CA THR A 38 3.68 2.67 14.24
C THR A 38 2.37 2.94 14.96
N PHE A 39 1.42 2.02 14.86
CA PHE A 39 0.17 2.08 15.61
C PHE A 39 0.46 1.80 17.10
N PRO A 40 -0.28 2.47 18.00
CA PRO A 40 -0.10 2.27 19.42
C PRO A 40 -0.55 0.88 19.84
N ARG A 41 0.19 0.29 20.78
CA ARG A 41 -0.07 -1.05 21.35
C ARG A 41 -0.79 -0.99 22.69
N SER A 42 -0.85 0.18 23.30
CA SER A 42 -1.53 0.47 24.55
C SER A 42 -2.17 1.86 24.53
N LEU A 43 -2.99 2.17 25.53
CA LEU A 43 -3.57 3.51 25.71
C LEU A 43 -2.51 4.57 26.00
N GLU A 44 -1.41 4.22 26.66
CA GLU A 44 -0.31 5.15 26.93
C GLU A 44 0.41 5.54 25.64
N GLU A 45 0.64 4.57 24.75
CA GLU A 45 1.21 4.81 23.42
C GLU A 45 0.25 5.63 22.52
N LEU A 46 -1.07 5.51 22.73
CA LEU A 46 -2.08 6.24 21.94
C LEU A 46 -1.95 7.76 22.12
N VAL A 47 -1.72 8.25 23.34
CA VAL A 47 -1.56 9.69 23.60
C VAL A 47 -0.38 10.25 22.81
N THR A 48 0.71 9.49 22.73
CA THR A 48 1.90 9.86 21.92
C THR A 48 1.63 9.73 20.42
N PHE A 49 0.80 8.76 20.03
CA PHE A 49 0.41 8.55 18.65
C PHE A 49 -0.41 9.72 18.09
N VAL A 50 -1.33 10.31 18.86
CA VAL A 50 -2.17 11.46 18.47
C VAL A 50 -1.38 12.77 18.50
N SER A 51 -0.25 12.79 17.79
CA SER A 51 0.52 14.00 17.53
C SER A 51 0.13 14.61 16.20
N LEU A 52 0.27 15.94 16.07
CA LEU A 52 0.02 16.64 14.80
C LEU A 52 0.83 16.06 13.63
N LYS A 53 2.07 15.64 13.89
CA LYS A 53 2.94 14.99 12.90
C LYS A 53 2.33 13.69 12.38
N ASN A 54 1.80 12.87 13.29
CA ASN A 54 1.18 11.61 12.93
C ASN A 54 -0.17 11.81 12.24
N MET A 55 -0.99 12.73 12.74
CA MET A 55 -2.28 13.05 12.12
C MET A 55 -2.09 13.57 10.69
N ARG A 56 -1.09 14.41 10.41
CA ARG A 56 -0.78 14.88 9.05
C ARG A 56 -0.46 13.74 8.09
N LYS A 57 0.36 12.77 8.52
CA LYS A 57 0.70 11.59 7.72
C LYS A 57 -0.55 10.75 7.41
N ILE A 58 -1.40 10.49 8.41
CA ILE A 58 -2.68 9.77 8.21
C ILE A 58 -3.56 10.54 7.22
N MET A 59 -3.68 11.85 7.36
CA MET A 59 -4.45 12.69 6.44
C MET A 59 -3.94 12.60 4.99
N THR A 60 -2.62 12.57 4.78
CA THR A 60 -2.04 12.37 3.44
C THR A 60 -2.44 11.03 2.83
N VAL A 61 -2.41 9.96 3.63
CA VAL A 61 -2.85 8.63 3.19
C VAL A 61 -4.35 8.63 2.88
N SER A 62 -5.18 9.25 3.74
CA SER A 62 -6.63 9.35 3.52
C SER A 62 -6.99 10.17 2.29
N ASP A 63 -6.31 11.29 2.03
CA ASP A 63 -6.51 12.08 0.81
C ASP A 63 -6.10 11.31 -0.44
N SER A 64 -4.97 10.60 -0.38
CA SER A 64 -4.51 9.72 -1.47
C SER A 64 -5.53 8.62 -1.75
N PHE A 65 -6.03 7.93 -0.71
CA PHE A 65 -7.09 6.94 -0.83
C PHE A 65 -8.33 7.54 -1.49
N ARG A 66 -8.80 8.70 -1.01
CA ARG A 66 -10.00 9.37 -1.54
C ARG A 66 -9.87 9.73 -3.02
N ARG A 67 -8.69 10.18 -3.47
CA ARG A 67 -8.44 10.54 -4.87
C ARG A 67 -8.38 9.32 -5.79
N LEU A 68 -7.90 8.18 -5.29
CA LEU A 68 -7.70 6.96 -6.08
C LEU A 68 -8.91 6.03 -6.07
N CYS A 69 -9.63 5.98 -4.96
CA CYS A 69 -10.82 5.16 -4.82
C CYS A 69 -11.98 5.75 -5.61
N ARG A 70 -12.52 4.96 -6.53
CA ARG A 70 -13.75 5.29 -7.26
C ARG A 70 -14.92 4.54 -6.63
N PRO A 71 -16.11 5.16 -6.53
CA PRO A 71 -17.32 4.44 -6.13
C PRO A 71 -17.56 3.27 -7.07
N VAL A 72 -17.75 2.07 -6.52
CA VAL A 72 -18.15 0.90 -7.28
C VAL A 72 -19.66 1.02 -7.53
N ARG A 73 -20.06 1.34 -8.77
CA ARG A 73 -21.47 1.52 -9.14
C ARG A 73 -22.25 0.20 -9.24
N ASP A 74 -21.56 -0.91 -9.54
CA ASP A 74 -22.13 -2.26 -9.64
C ASP A 74 -21.31 -3.23 -8.79
N ALA A 75 -21.68 -3.39 -7.52
CA ALA A 75 -20.96 -4.27 -6.58
C ALA A 75 -20.92 -5.74 -7.06
N HIS A 76 -21.98 -6.20 -7.74
CA HIS A 76 -22.09 -7.56 -8.28
C HIS A 76 -21.04 -7.86 -9.37
N ARG A 77 -20.89 -6.95 -10.34
CA ARG A 77 -19.85 -7.06 -11.40
C ARG A 77 -18.42 -6.95 -10.86
N PHE A 78 -18.23 -6.28 -9.73
CA PHE A 78 -16.90 -6.15 -9.12
C PHE A 78 -16.45 -7.48 -8.47
N GLN A 79 -17.37 -8.24 -7.88
CA GLN A 79 -17.06 -9.57 -7.34
C GLN A 79 -16.74 -10.57 -8.45
N GLU A 80 -17.48 -10.56 -9.57
CA GLU A 80 -17.21 -11.43 -10.72
C GLU A 80 -15.86 -11.15 -11.40
N LYS A 81 -15.36 -9.91 -11.31
CA LYS A 81 -14.06 -9.50 -11.88
C LYS A 81 -12.88 -9.66 -10.92
N ARG A 82 -13.11 -10.08 -9.67
CA ARG A 82 -12.01 -10.46 -8.78
C ARG A 82 -11.43 -11.77 -9.26
N HIS A 83 -10.33 -11.71 -9.99
CA HIS A 83 -9.45 -12.85 -10.08
C HIS A 83 -8.95 -13.18 -8.67
N HIS A 84 -9.08 -14.43 -8.25
CA HIS A 84 -8.46 -14.90 -7.02
C HIS A 84 -6.98 -14.51 -7.05
N THR A 85 -6.48 -13.95 -5.95
CA THR A 85 -5.05 -13.71 -5.76
C THR A 85 -4.34 -15.04 -6.03
N HIS A 86 -3.59 -15.11 -7.14
CA HIS A 86 -2.97 -16.37 -7.54
C HIS A 86 -2.03 -16.84 -6.42
N PRO A 87 -2.08 -18.12 -5.99
CA PRO A 87 -1.28 -18.60 -4.87
C PRO A 87 0.22 -18.34 -5.03
N SER A 88 0.69 -18.20 -6.27
CA SER A 88 2.09 -17.91 -6.56
C SER A 88 2.56 -16.50 -6.24
N ILE A 89 1.67 -15.56 -5.93
CA ILE A 89 2.08 -14.20 -5.51
C ILE A 89 2.98 -14.27 -4.27
N TYR A 90 2.81 -15.25 -3.39
CA TYR A 90 3.71 -15.50 -2.26
C TYR A 90 5.12 -15.95 -2.71
N PHE A 91 5.25 -16.67 -3.82
CA PHE A 91 6.55 -17.08 -4.37
C PHE A 91 7.26 -15.95 -5.12
N LEU A 92 6.54 -14.89 -5.52
CA LEU A 92 7.10 -13.72 -6.20
C LEU A 92 7.75 -12.71 -5.22
N VAL A 93 7.54 -12.87 -3.91
CA VAL A 93 8.16 -12.04 -2.89
C VAL A 93 9.53 -12.62 -2.51
N ASP A 94 10.57 -12.19 -3.23
CA ASP A 94 11.95 -12.52 -2.86
C ASP A 94 12.41 -11.64 -1.68
N SER A 95 12.25 -12.16 -0.47
CA SER A 95 12.65 -11.51 0.78
C SER A 95 14.17 -11.36 0.93
N THR A 96 14.97 -12.05 0.12
CA THR A 96 16.44 -12.02 0.18
C THR A 96 17.04 -10.80 -0.51
N LYS A 97 16.27 -10.14 -1.39
CA LYS A 97 16.67 -8.92 -2.12
C LYS A 97 16.40 -7.61 -1.39
N SER A 98 15.96 -7.67 -0.13
CA SER A 98 15.88 -6.51 0.75
C SER A 98 17.28 -6.08 1.21
N ARG A 99 18.10 -5.57 0.30
CA ARG A 99 19.41 -4.97 0.63
C ARG A 99 19.40 -3.47 0.37
N ARG A 100 19.51 -2.72 1.47
CA ARG A 100 19.95 -1.32 1.59
C ARG A 100 19.55 -0.40 0.43
N GLY A 101 18.30 0.03 0.42
CA GLY A 101 17.87 1.19 -0.38
C GLY A 101 16.52 1.04 -1.06
N ARG A 102 15.43 1.20 -0.28
CA ARG A 102 14.06 1.66 -0.66
C ARG A 102 13.49 1.38 -2.07
N PHE A 103 13.78 0.25 -2.70
CA PHE A 103 13.08 -0.17 -3.93
C PHE A 103 12.74 -1.65 -3.84
N CYS A 104 11.47 -1.93 -3.55
CA CYS A 104 10.88 -3.26 -3.71
C CYS A 104 10.24 -3.31 -5.11
N ALA A 105 10.94 -3.91 -6.08
CA ALA A 105 10.37 -4.22 -7.38
C ALA A 105 9.71 -5.61 -7.30
N LEU A 106 8.39 -5.65 -7.47
CA LEU A 106 7.66 -6.90 -7.70
C LEU A 106 7.59 -7.10 -9.22
N ARG A 107 8.19 -8.19 -9.70
CA ARG A 107 8.13 -8.61 -11.11
C ARG A 107 7.06 -9.68 -11.24
N PHE A 108 6.15 -9.48 -12.18
CA PHE A 108 5.17 -10.47 -12.60
C PHE A 108 5.64 -11.02 -13.94
N ASP A 109 5.89 -12.33 -14.03
CA ASP A 109 6.07 -13.04 -15.30
C ASP A 109 4.70 -13.56 -15.79
#